data_AF-A0A7Y9T2X5-F1
#
_entry.id   AF-A0A7Y9T2X5-F1
#
_cell.length_a   1.000
_cell.length_b   1.000
_cell.length_c   1.000
_cell.angle_alpha   90.00
_cell.angle_beta   90.00
_cell.angle_gamma   90.00
#
_symmetry.space_group_name_H-M   'P 1'
#
loop_
_entity.id
_entity.type
_entity.pdbx_description
1 polymer ?
#
loop_
_entity_poly.entity_id
_entity_poly.type
_entity_poly.pdbx_seq_one_letter_code
_entity_poly.pdbx_strand_id
1 'polypeptide(L)'
;MITTVSLATAQSPQFLPEIDSSVSINPLVCLRFQAKQTREGGDPTQAELGPSVDFYLKPWIRLKSVTAFDLDEAEKRALIFSAGYRILPSADASTVQRLQLVATANFPLQWGLLLSDRSRADNDWTNGEYDWRYRNRISLQKSLAVHSYHPKIYLRAEEFYESKYQKWSTTALYLGATFPIRSHLELSPYYDHQNNTGKKPNQQLNQLGLIANFYFTATKR
;
A
#
# COMPACT_ATOMS: atom_id res chain seq x y z
N MET A 1 -13.34 47.14 -0.46
CA MET A 1 -12.30 46.10 -0.68
C MET A 1 -13.04 44.81 -0.99
N ILE A 2 -12.86 44.27 -2.20
CA ILE A 2 -13.47 42.99 -2.60
C ILE A 2 -12.42 41.92 -2.32
N THR A 3 -12.65 41.09 -1.31
CA THR A 3 -11.79 39.93 -1.01
C THR A 3 -12.02 38.89 -2.09
N THR A 4 -11.04 38.72 -2.98
CA THR A 4 -11.04 37.62 -3.95
C THR A 4 -10.74 36.31 -3.22
N VAL A 5 -11.76 35.45 -3.12
CA VAL A 5 -11.59 34.06 -2.73
C VAL A 5 -10.83 33.37 -3.86
N SER A 6 -9.57 32.99 -3.61
CA SER A 6 -8.82 32.11 -4.50
C SER A 6 -9.49 30.74 -4.48
N LEU A 7 -10.21 30.42 -5.56
CA LEU A 7 -10.70 29.07 -5.82
C LEU A 7 -9.48 28.17 -5.99
N ALA A 8 -9.37 27.13 -5.15
CA ALA A 8 -8.38 26.08 -5.31
C ALA A 8 -8.51 25.48 -6.71
N THR A 9 -7.48 25.62 -7.52
CA THR A 9 -7.40 24.98 -8.83
C THR A 9 -7.46 23.46 -8.64
N ALA A 10 -8.46 22.82 -9.23
CA ALA A 10 -8.56 21.37 -9.28
C ALA A 10 -7.30 20.83 -9.98
N GLN A 11 -6.43 20.18 -9.22
CA GLN A 11 -5.32 19.43 -9.81
C GLN A 11 -5.90 18.29 -10.64
N SER A 12 -5.45 18.15 -11.89
CA SER A 12 -5.84 17.02 -12.74
C SER A 12 -5.52 15.71 -12.01
N PRO A 13 -6.46 14.75 -11.97
CA PRO A 13 -6.23 13.49 -11.27
C PRO A 13 -5.05 12.76 -11.93
N GLN A 14 -4.02 12.47 -11.14
CA GLN A 14 -2.85 11.75 -11.61
C GLN A 14 -3.16 10.25 -11.63
N PHE A 15 -2.78 9.59 -12.72
CA PHE A 15 -2.87 8.14 -12.81
C PHE A 15 -1.60 7.46 -12.26
N LEU A 16 -1.76 6.47 -11.38
CA LEU A 16 -0.68 5.74 -10.72
C LEU A 16 -0.75 4.23 -11.04
N PRO A 17 0.02 3.74 -12.02
CA PRO A 17 0.13 2.32 -12.27
C PRO A 17 1.01 1.64 -11.21
N GLU A 18 0.58 0.46 -10.77
CA GLU A 18 1.30 -0.42 -9.85
C GLU A 18 1.23 -1.88 -10.34
N ILE A 19 2.37 -2.56 -10.25
CA ILE A 19 2.52 -3.98 -10.54
C ILE A 19 3.16 -4.62 -9.32
N ASP A 20 2.42 -5.54 -8.73
CA ASP A 20 2.90 -6.36 -7.63
C ASP A 20 2.92 -7.82 -8.08
N SER A 21 4.02 -8.51 -7.80
CA SER A 21 4.13 -9.95 -8.02
C SER A 21 4.59 -10.63 -6.75
N SER A 22 4.03 -11.81 -6.49
CA SER A 22 4.32 -12.58 -5.29
C SER A 22 4.58 -14.04 -5.64
N VAL A 23 5.56 -14.64 -4.98
CA VAL A 23 5.94 -16.04 -5.14
C VAL A 23 6.01 -16.66 -3.75
N SER A 24 5.03 -17.51 -3.43
CA SER A 24 5.05 -18.30 -2.20
C SER A 24 6.08 -19.41 -2.33
N ILE A 25 7.14 -19.37 -1.51
CA ILE A 25 8.20 -20.37 -1.49
C ILE A 25 7.78 -21.56 -0.63
N ASN A 26 7.19 -21.27 0.52
CA ASN A 26 6.60 -22.24 1.45
C ASN A 26 5.48 -21.55 2.26
N PRO A 27 4.74 -22.25 3.13
CA PRO A 27 3.62 -21.66 3.88
C PRO A 27 3.99 -20.53 4.87
N LEU A 28 5.28 -20.30 5.13
CA LEU A 28 5.79 -19.29 6.07
C LEU A 28 6.55 -18.15 5.38
N VAL A 29 6.97 -18.32 4.12
CA VAL A 29 7.83 -17.38 3.41
C VAL A 29 7.32 -17.10 2.00
N CYS A 30 7.16 -15.81 1.68
CA CYS A 30 6.76 -15.32 0.37
C CYS A 30 7.73 -14.24 -0.10
N LEU A 31 8.13 -14.31 -1.37
CA LEU A 31 8.89 -13.25 -2.03
C LEU A 31 7.92 -12.35 -2.77
N ARG A 32 8.07 -11.03 -2.61
CA ARG A 32 7.31 -10.04 -3.38
C ARG A 32 8.26 -9.16 -4.19
N PHE A 33 7.78 -8.69 -5.33
CA PHE A 33 8.42 -7.64 -6.11
C PHE A 33 7.36 -6.61 -6.46
N GLN A 34 7.68 -5.35 -6.20
CA GLN A 34 6.81 -4.21 -6.48
C GLN A 34 7.48 -3.29 -7.50
N ALA A 35 6.68 -2.82 -8.45
CA ALA A 35 7.00 -1.74 -9.35
C ALA A 35 5.81 -0.79 -9.46
N LYS A 36 5.97 0.46 -9.02
CA LYS A 36 4.89 1.45 -9.08
C LYS A 36 5.40 2.82 -9.42
N GLN A 37 4.50 3.65 -9.93
CA GLN A 37 4.66 5.09 -9.90
C GLN A 37 4.06 5.62 -8.60
N THR A 38 4.77 6.50 -7.91
CA THR A 38 4.33 7.05 -6.63
C THR A 38 4.60 8.54 -6.53
N ARG A 39 3.82 9.18 -5.66
CA ARG A 39 4.00 10.58 -5.27
C ARG A 39 3.65 10.69 -3.80
N GLU A 40 4.64 10.50 -2.95
CA GLU A 40 4.45 10.46 -1.49
C GLU A 40 4.85 11.79 -0.85
N GLY A 41 4.17 12.21 0.22
CA GLY A 41 4.66 13.31 1.06
C GLY A 41 4.90 14.62 0.31
N GLY A 42 4.17 14.86 -0.79
CA GLY A 42 4.31 16.04 -1.64
C GLY A 42 5.60 16.08 -2.48
N ASP A 43 6.34 14.98 -2.55
CA ASP A 43 7.52 14.86 -3.42
C ASP A 43 7.10 14.81 -4.90
N PRO A 44 8.04 15.03 -5.84
CA PRO A 44 7.78 14.82 -7.26
C PRO A 44 7.35 13.37 -7.53
N THR A 45 6.74 13.15 -8.69
CA THR A 45 6.42 11.80 -9.17
C THR A 45 7.72 11.00 -9.33
N GLN A 46 7.76 9.81 -8.75
CA GLN A 46 8.91 8.91 -8.78
C GLN A 46 8.44 7.50 -9.13
N ALA A 47 9.35 6.68 -9.66
CA ALA A 47 9.13 5.24 -9.67
C ALA A 47 9.61 4.65 -8.33
N GLU A 48 8.99 3.58 -7.86
CA GLU A 48 9.48 2.77 -6.74
C GLU A 48 9.55 1.32 -7.21
N LEU A 49 10.74 0.73 -7.11
CA LEU A 49 11.04 -0.60 -7.62
C LEU A 49 11.77 -1.42 -6.56
N GLY A 50 11.37 -2.67 -6.31
CA GLY A 50 12.24 -3.59 -5.60
C GLY A 50 11.57 -4.79 -4.92
N PRO A 51 12.40 -5.70 -4.37
CA PRO A 51 11.95 -6.94 -3.76
C PRO A 51 11.68 -6.80 -2.26
N SER A 52 10.83 -7.67 -1.73
CA SER A 52 10.61 -7.85 -0.29
C SER A 52 10.41 -9.32 0.06
N VAL A 53 10.75 -9.66 1.29
CA VAL A 53 10.54 -11.00 1.86
C VAL A 53 9.53 -10.87 2.98
N ASP A 54 8.45 -11.62 2.88
CA ASP A 54 7.42 -11.71 3.91
C ASP A 54 7.60 -13.01 4.70
N PHE A 55 7.55 -12.88 6.03
CA PHE A 55 7.51 -13.96 6.99
C PHE A 55 6.13 -14.01 7.64
N TYR A 56 5.49 -15.16 7.53
CA TYR A 56 4.16 -15.40 8.11
C TYR A 56 4.30 -16.12 9.45
N LEU A 57 3.65 -15.57 10.47
CA LEU A 57 3.50 -16.31 11.71
C LEU A 57 2.54 -17.49 11.49
N LYS A 58 2.80 -18.61 12.17
CA LYS A 58 1.90 -19.77 12.13
C LYS A 58 0.51 -19.32 12.62
N PRO A 59 -0.57 -19.60 11.86
CA PRO A 59 -1.89 -19.05 12.19
C PRO A 59 -2.42 -19.66 13.49
N TRP A 60 -2.52 -18.85 14.54
CA TRP A 60 -3.17 -19.22 15.82
C TRP A 60 -4.69 -19.07 15.75
N ILE A 61 -5.18 -18.22 14.84
CA ILE A 61 -6.60 -17.99 14.55
C ILE A 61 -6.85 -18.38 13.09
N ARG A 62 -7.90 -19.17 12.83
CA ARG A 62 -8.30 -19.50 11.46
C ARG A 62 -9.08 -18.32 10.87
N LEU A 63 -8.41 -17.42 10.16
CA LEU A 63 -9.05 -16.34 9.37
C LEU A 63 -9.81 -16.85 8.13
N LYS A 64 -9.74 -18.16 7.85
CA LYS A 64 -10.14 -18.79 6.59
C LYS A 64 -11.59 -18.53 6.15
N SER A 65 -12.53 -18.22 7.04
CA SER A 65 -13.93 -17.96 6.66
C SER A 65 -14.13 -16.58 6.05
N VAL A 66 -13.38 -15.57 6.51
CA VAL A 66 -13.47 -14.18 6.00
C VAL A 66 -12.66 -14.03 4.72
N THR A 67 -11.59 -14.82 4.58
CA THR A 67 -10.61 -14.75 3.47
C THR A 67 -10.66 -15.97 2.56
N ALA A 68 -11.80 -16.66 2.51
CA ALA A 68 -11.97 -17.93 1.83
C ALA A 68 -11.67 -17.86 0.32
N PHE A 69 -11.96 -16.71 -0.29
CA PHE A 69 -11.82 -16.47 -1.74
C PHE A 69 -10.58 -15.65 -2.10
N ASP A 70 -9.73 -15.34 -1.12
CA ASP A 70 -8.57 -14.48 -1.34
C ASP A 70 -7.41 -15.23 -2.01
N LEU A 71 -6.88 -14.62 -3.06
CA LEU A 71 -5.66 -15.09 -3.72
C LEU A 71 -4.40 -14.72 -2.93
N ASP A 72 -4.42 -13.62 -2.17
CA ASP A 72 -3.32 -13.24 -1.29
C ASP A 72 -3.30 -14.08 -0.01
N GLU A 73 -2.27 -14.93 0.14
CA GLU A 73 -2.05 -15.72 1.34
C GLU A 73 -1.78 -14.88 2.59
N ALA A 74 -1.30 -13.64 2.45
CA ALA A 74 -1.02 -12.75 3.57
C ALA A 74 -2.31 -12.39 4.33
N GLU A 75 -3.42 -12.14 3.65
CA GLU A 75 -4.70 -11.78 4.29
C GLU A 75 -5.24 -12.90 5.18
N LYS A 76 -4.79 -14.15 4.96
CA LYS A 76 -5.14 -15.33 5.77
C LYS A 76 -4.30 -15.48 7.04
N ARG A 77 -3.28 -14.64 7.24
CA ARG A 77 -2.33 -14.70 8.37
C ARG A 77 -2.63 -13.61 9.38
N ALA A 78 -2.67 -13.98 10.65
CA ALA A 78 -2.92 -13.03 11.73
C ALA A 78 -1.79 -12.00 11.89
N LEU A 79 -0.54 -12.40 11.61
CA LEU A 79 0.63 -11.53 11.73
C LEU A 79 1.64 -11.82 10.62
N ILE A 80 2.14 -10.75 10.01
CA ILE A 80 3.11 -10.77 8.91
C ILE A 80 4.23 -9.78 9.26
N PHE A 81 5.47 -10.21 9.04
CA PHE A 81 6.62 -9.32 9.04
C PHE A 81 7.22 -9.28 7.64
N SER A 82 7.59 -8.10 7.16
CA SER A 82 8.22 -7.94 5.86
C SER A 82 9.45 -7.06 5.96
N ALA A 83 10.49 -7.45 5.24
CA ALA A 83 11.66 -6.63 4.99
C ALA A 83 11.81 -6.45 3.48
N GLY A 84 11.89 -5.21 3.03
CA GLY A 84 11.94 -4.84 1.62
C GLY A 84 13.06 -3.87 1.34
N TYR A 85 13.61 -3.95 0.14
CA TYR A 85 14.51 -2.93 -0.39
C TYR A 85 13.88 -2.30 -1.62
N ARG A 86 13.94 -0.97 -1.73
CA ARG A 86 13.38 -0.21 -2.84
C ARG A 86 14.39 0.79 -3.35
N ILE A 87 14.35 1.00 -4.66
CA ILE A 87 15.07 2.07 -5.35
C ILE A 87 14.02 3.02 -5.89
N LEU A 88 14.13 4.30 -5.56
CA LEU A 88 13.22 5.34 -6.02
C LEU A 88 13.97 6.32 -6.93
N PRO A 89 14.07 6.04 -8.24
CA PRO A 89 14.63 6.99 -9.18
C PRO A 89 13.65 8.15 -9.41
N SER A 90 14.21 9.36 -9.52
CA SER A 90 13.49 10.57 -9.87
C SER A 90 14.17 11.23 -11.07
N ALA A 91 13.39 11.88 -11.94
CA ALA A 91 13.95 12.63 -13.07
C ALA A 91 14.69 13.91 -12.61
N ASP A 92 14.18 14.53 -11.55
CA ASP A 92 14.62 15.86 -11.09
C ASP A 92 15.35 15.82 -9.74
N ALA A 93 15.56 14.63 -9.18
CA ALA A 93 16.18 14.44 -7.87
C ALA A 93 17.06 13.18 -7.84
N SER A 94 17.96 13.11 -6.85
CA SER A 94 18.82 11.96 -6.65
C SER A 94 18.02 10.70 -6.28
N THR A 95 18.50 9.55 -6.75
CA THR A 95 17.90 8.25 -6.45
C THR A 95 17.93 7.96 -4.96
N VAL A 96 16.77 7.63 -4.40
CA VAL A 96 16.65 7.21 -3.00
C VAL A 96 16.78 5.70 -2.90
N GLN A 97 17.60 5.24 -1.96
CA GLN A 97 17.70 3.84 -1.55
C GLN A 97 16.90 3.67 -0.26
N ARG A 98 15.89 2.79 -0.27
CA ARG A 98 14.94 2.66 0.84
C ARG A 98 14.93 1.24 1.40
N LEU A 99 15.21 1.10 2.69
CA LEU A 99 14.94 -0.11 3.47
C LEU A 99 13.58 0.01 4.15
N GLN A 100 12.67 -0.91 3.82
CA GLN A 100 11.31 -0.97 4.35
C GLN A 100 11.22 -2.10 5.37
N LEU A 101 10.78 -1.78 6.58
CA LEU A 101 10.40 -2.77 7.58
C LEU A 101 8.91 -2.64 7.84
N VAL A 102 8.18 -3.75 7.80
CA VAL A 102 6.73 -3.75 7.91
C VAL A 102 6.27 -4.84 8.87
N ALA A 103 5.31 -4.49 9.74
CA ALA A 103 4.49 -5.43 10.48
C ALA A 103 3.03 -5.23 10.05
N THR A 104 2.30 -6.32 9.83
CA THR A 104 0.86 -6.28 9.53
C THR A 104 0.12 -7.27 10.41
N ALA A 105 -0.90 -6.79 11.12
CA ALA A 105 -1.82 -7.60 11.90
C ALA A 105 -3.19 -7.62 11.24
N ASN A 106 -3.78 -8.80 11.10
CA ASN A 106 -5.10 -9.00 10.49
C ASN A 106 -6.08 -9.57 11.51
N PHE A 107 -7.25 -8.96 11.62
CA PHE A 107 -8.30 -9.29 12.58
C PHE A 107 -9.62 -9.54 11.84
N PRO A 108 -10.27 -10.70 12.06
CA PRO A 108 -11.58 -10.94 11.50
C PRO A 108 -12.61 -10.21 12.34
N LEU A 109 -13.47 -9.41 11.71
CA LEU A 109 -14.59 -8.75 12.36
C LEU A 109 -15.90 -9.47 12.03
N GLN A 110 -16.98 -9.06 12.70
CA GLN A 110 -18.33 -9.52 12.38
C GLN A 110 -18.72 -9.12 10.94
N TRP A 111 -19.75 -9.78 10.41
CA TRP A 111 -20.30 -9.51 9.06
C TRP A 111 -19.33 -9.74 7.89
N GLY A 112 -18.30 -10.58 8.08
CA GLY A 112 -17.34 -10.93 7.03
C GLY A 112 -16.39 -9.79 6.67
N LEU A 113 -16.11 -8.90 7.62
CA LEU A 113 -15.16 -7.82 7.47
C LEU A 113 -13.76 -8.25 7.93
N LEU A 114 -12.73 -7.80 7.24
CA LEU A 114 -11.33 -7.96 7.65
C LEU A 114 -10.77 -6.57 8.01
N LEU A 115 -10.32 -6.42 9.24
CA LEU A 115 -9.56 -5.26 9.70
C LEU A 115 -8.07 -5.60 9.65
N SER A 116 -7.27 -4.73 9.05
CA SER A 116 -5.82 -4.85 9.04
C SER A 116 -5.18 -3.59 9.58
N ASP A 117 -4.19 -3.75 10.45
CA ASP A 117 -3.29 -2.69 10.88
C ASP A 117 -1.90 -2.99 10.33
N ARG A 118 -1.35 -2.06 9.54
CA ARG A 118 -0.02 -2.16 8.94
C ARG A 118 0.85 -1.00 9.41
N SER A 119 1.90 -1.34 10.13
CA SER A 119 2.94 -0.39 10.53
C SER A 119 4.19 -0.59 9.68
N ARG A 120 4.72 0.49 9.13
CA ARG A 120 5.85 0.49 8.19
C ARG A 120 6.86 1.57 8.58
N ALA A 121 8.14 1.21 8.60
CA ALA A 121 9.26 2.13 8.74
C ALA A 121 10.04 2.16 7.43
N ASP A 122 10.09 3.33 6.80
CA ASP A 122 10.89 3.63 5.63
C ASP A 122 12.17 4.31 6.08
N ASN A 123 13.30 3.73 5.73
CA ASN A 123 14.63 4.24 6.02
C ASN A 123 15.26 4.59 4.67
N ASP A 124 15.47 5.88 4.44
CA ASP A 124 15.82 6.43 3.14
C ASP A 124 17.25 6.98 3.18
N TRP A 125 18.04 6.58 2.19
CA TRP A 125 19.38 7.11 1.95
C TRP A 125 19.45 7.79 0.59
N THR A 126 19.87 9.05 0.59
CA THR A 126 20.02 9.86 -0.62
C THR A 126 21.31 10.66 -0.53
N ASN A 127 22.25 10.47 -1.45
CA ASN A 127 23.54 11.18 -1.47
C ASN A 127 24.32 11.16 -0.13
N GLY A 128 24.18 10.10 0.67
CA GLY A 128 24.82 9.97 1.99
C GLY A 128 24.04 10.60 3.14
N GLU A 129 22.93 11.30 2.87
CA GLU A 129 21.98 11.76 3.88
C GLU A 129 21.00 10.63 4.22
N TYR A 130 20.57 10.60 5.49
CA TYR A 130 19.63 9.63 6.03
C TYR A 130 18.37 10.33 6.53
N ASP A 131 17.23 9.87 6.05
CA ASP A 131 15.90 10.26 6.51
C ASP A 131 15.08 9.02 6.84
N TRP A 132 14.08 9.18 7.71
CA TRP A 132 13.16 8.09 8.00
C TRP A 132 11.72 8.58 8.11
N ARG A 133 10.83 7.65 7.80
CA ARG A 133 9.39 7.89 7.82
C ARG A 133 8.70 6.70 8.44
N TYR A 134 7.83 6.98 9.39
CA TYR A 134 6.92 5.99 9.93
C TYR A 134 5.55 6.16 9.29
N ARG A 135 4.93 5.03 8.93
CA ARG A 135 3.61 4.97 8.33
C ARG A 135 2.76 3.97 9.09
N ASN A 136 1.56 4.36 9.45
CA ASN A 136 0.56 3.43 9.94
C ASN A 136 -0.65 3.47 9.01
N ARG A 137 -1.11 2.29 8.59
CA ARG A 137 -2.27 2.14 7.71
C ARG A 137 -3.28 1.18 8.32
N ILE A 138 -4.46 1.71 8.61
CA ILE A 138 -5.63 0.91 8.94
C ILE A 138 -6.40 0.62 7.67
N SER A 139 -6.79 -0.63 7.46
CA SER A 139 -7.56 -1.08 6.30
C SER A 139 -8.77 -1.88 6.74
N LEU A 140 -9.92 -1.59 6.14
CA LEU A 140 -11.13 -2.37 6.30
C LEU A 140 -11.52 -2.95 4.94
N GLN A 141 -11.73 -4.26 4.87
CA GLN A 141 -12.07 -4.96 3.64
C GLN A 141 -13.32 -5.81 3.79
N LYS A 142 -14.07 -5.96 2.69
CA LYS A 142 -15.22 -6.87 2.58
C LYS A 142 -15.20 -7.60 1.25
N SER A 143 -15.33 -8.93 1.28
CA SER A 143 -15.60 -9.73 0.09
C SER A 143 -17.10 -9.74 -0.21
N LEU A 144 -17.47 -9.46 -1.45
CA LEU A 144 -18.86 -9.50 -1.93
C LEU A 144 -19.07 -10.78 -2.73
N ALA A 145 -19.95 -11.66 -2.25
CA ALA A 145 -20.27 -12.88 -2.97
C ALA A 145 -21.32 -12.60 -4.06
N VAL A 146 -20.89 -12.60 -5.33
CA VAL A 146 -21.75 -12.49 -6.51
C VAL A 146 -21.65 -13.79 -7.30
N HIS A 147 -22.46 -14.78 -6.93
CA HIS A 147 -22.42 -16.11 -7.54
C HIS A 147 -21.03 -16.78 -7.36
N SER A 148 -20.34 -17.17 -8.43
CA SER A 148 -18.96 -17.68 -8.38
C SER A 148 -17.90 -16.57 -8.33
N TYR A 149 -18.31 -15.31 -8.44
CA TYR A 149 -17.43 -14.15 -8.51
C TYR A 149 -17.38 -13.39 -7.18
N HIS A 150 -16.17 -13.11 -6.68
CA HIS A 150 -15.97 -12.62 -5.32
C HIS A 150 -15.08 -11.36 -5.27
N PRO A 151 -15.53 -10.20 -5.79
CA PRO A 151 -14.78 -8.97 -5.70
C PRO A 151 -14.70 -8.49 -4.25
N LYS A 152 -13.60 -7.81 -3.91
CA LYS A 152 -13.43 -7.15 -2.61
C LYS A 152 -13.59 -5.66 -2.75
N ILE A 153 -14.21 -5.04 -1.75
CA ILE A 153 -14.16 -3.59 -1.57
C ILE A 153 -13.31 -3.28 -0.35
N TYR A 154 -12.57 -2.19 -0.39
CA TYR A 154 -11.73 -1.79 0.73
C TYR A 154 -11.69 -0.28 0.91
N LEU A 155 -11.52 0.11 2.16
CA LEU A 155 -11.24 1.46 2.62
C LEU A 155 -9.94 1.42 3.42
N ARG A 156 -9.04 2.38 3.21
CA ARG A 156 -7.82 2.51 4.02
C ARG A 156 -7.60 3.95 4.44
N ALA A 157 -7.06 4.13 5.63
CA ALA A 157 -6.56 5.40 6.13
C ALA A 157 -5.09 5.21 6.51
N GLU A 158 -4.22 6.12 6.07
CA GLU A 158 -2.79 6.06 6.32
C GLU A 158 -2.26 7.40 6.83
N GLU A 159 -1.43 7.33 7.87
CA GLU A 159 -0.80 8.48 8.50
C GLU A 159 0.72 8.36 8.42
N PHE A 160 1.39 9.49 8.20
CA PHE A 160 2.81 9.56 7.91
C PHE A 160 3.49 10.50 8.90
N TYR A 161 4.39 9.96 9.70
CA TYR A 161 5.35 10.74 10.47
C TYR A 161 6.65 10.82 9.70
N GLU A 162 7.16 12.02 9.45
CA GLU A 162 8.35 12.25 8.64
C GLU A 162 9.45 12.92 9.47
N SER A 163 10.64 12.31 9.53
CA SER A 163 11.79 12.84 10.28
C SER A 163 12.15 14.26 9.85
N LYS A 164 12.12 14.52 8.54
CA LYS A 164 12.41 15.80 7.93
C LYS A 164 11.58 16.96 8.47
N TYR A 165 10.32 16.71 8.83
CA TYR A 165 9.41 17.72 9.39
C TYR A 165 9.21 17.57 10.90
N GLN A 166 9.71 16.48 11.49
CA GLN A 166 9.54 16.10 12.89
C GLN A 166 8.07 16.12 13.35
N LYS A 167 7.16 15.67 12.47
CA LYS A 167 5.73 15.66 12.75
C LYS A 167 4.97 14.67 11.87
N TRP A 168 3.72 14.43 12.26
CA TRP A 168 2.70 13.85 11.38
C TRP A 168 2.33 14.88 10.32
N SER A 169 2.85 14.70 9.11
CA SER A 169 2.76 15.68 8.03
C SER A 169 1.73 15.30 6.99
N THR A 170 1.49 14.00 6.77
CA THR A 170 0.65 13.53 5.67
C THR A 170 -0.41 12.56 6.17
N THR A 171 -1.64 12.73 5.69
CA THR A 171 -2.75 11.78 5.85
C THR A 171 -3.27 11.41 4.47
N ALA A 172 -3.54 10.13 4.25
CA ALA A 172 -4.07 9.63 2.99
C ALA A 172 -5.28 8.72 3.23
N LEU A 173 -6.27 8.82 2.35
CA LEU A 173 -7.49 8.02 2.34
C LEU A 173 -7.62 7.31 1.01
N TYR A 174 -7.82 5.99 1.07
CA TYR A 174 -7.90 5.12 -0.09
C TYR A 174 -9.26 4.46 -0.14
N LEU A 175 -9.94 4.53 -1.28
CA LEU A 175 -11.14 3.75 -1.57
C LEU A 175 -10.89 2.95 -2.85
N GLY A 176 -11.11 1.64 -2.79
CA GLY A 176 -10.87 0.79 -3.95
C GLY A 176 -11.68 -0.49 -3.92
N ALA A 177 -11.55 -1.22 -5.03
CA ALA A 177 -12.08 -2.56 -5.17
C ALA A 177 -11.05 -3.46 -5.83
N THR A 178 -11.05 -4.74 -5.49
CA THR A 178 -10.17 -5.76 -6.05
C THR A 178 -11.01 -6.80 -6.77
N PHE A 179 -10.69 -7.02 -8.03
CA PHE A 179 -11.40 -7.89 -8.94
C PHE A 179 -10.53 -9.10 -9.29
N PRO A 180 -10.93 -10.32 -8.90
CA PRO A 180 -10.19 -11.53 -9.27
C PRO A 180 -10.44 -11.85 -10.74
N ILE A 181 -9.48 -11.55 -11.63
CA ILE A 181 -9.63 -11.75 -13.07
C ILE A 181 -9.36 -13.21 -13.46
N ARG A 182 -8.31 -13.79 -12.86
CA ARG A 182 -7.90 -15.20 -13.03
C ARG A 182 -7.31 -15.73 -11.71
N SER A 183 -7.03 -17.01 -11.64
CA SER A 183 -6.43 -17.66 -10.45
C SER A 183 -5.06 -17.08 -10.02
N HIS A 184 -4.41 -16.31 -10.88
CA HIS A 184 -3.09 -15.72 -10.65
C HIS A 184 -3.05 -14.20 -10.86
N LEU A 185 -4.20 -13.57 -11.12
CA LEU A 185 -4.27 -12.15 -11.46
C LEU A 185 -5.46 -11.47 -10.78
N GLU A 186 -5.18 -10.45 -10.00
CA GLU A 186 -6.18 -9.50 -9.50
C GLU A 186 -5.90 -8.10 -10.05
N LEU A 187 -6.96 -7.36 -10.35
CA LEU A 187 -6.88 -5.94 -10.68
C LEU A 187 -7.55 -5.14 -9.58
N SER A 188 -6.85 -4.13 -9.06
CA SER A 188 -7.37 -3.28 -7.98
C SER A 188 -7.32 -1.80 -8.36
N PRO A 189 -8.36 -1.26 -9.03
CA PRO A 189 -8.50 0.18 -9.15
C PRO A 189 -8.77 0.81 -7.78
N TYR A 190 -8.21 2.00 -7.57
CA TYR A 190 -8.43 2.78 -6.35
C TYR A 190 -8.36 4.28 -6.60
N TYR A 191 -8.96 5.01 -5.67
CA TYR A 191 -8.83 6.44 -5.53
C TYR A 191 -8.05 6.75 -4.25
N ASP A 192 -7.08 7.66 -4.34
CA ASP A 192 -6.29 8.19 -3.23
C ASP A 192 -6.55 9.68 -3.08
N HIS A 193 -6.92 10.08 -1.86
CA HIS A 193 -6.95 11.47 -1.44
C HIS A 193 -5.92 11.68 -0.34
N GLN A 194 -4.93 12.55 -0.61
CA GLN A 194 -3.85 12.86 0.32
C GLN A 194 -3.88 14.34 0.71
N ASN A 195 -3.67 14.61 2.00
CA ASN A 195 -3.47 15.93 2.56
C ASN A 195 -2.10 16.01 3.23
N ASN A 196 -1.27 16.95 2.80
CA ASN A 196 0.10 17.14 3.27
C ASN A 196 0.28 18.55 3.85
N THR A 197 0.70 18.60 5.11
CA THR A 197 0.99 19.80 5.90
C THR A 197 2.47 19.97 6.21
N GLY A 198 3.33 19.05 5.75
CA GLY A 198 4.79 19.12 5.89
C GLY A 198 5.41 20.26 5.09
N LYS A 199 4.88 20.52 3.89
CA LYS A 199 5.33 21.60 2.99
C LYS A 199 4.46 22.85 3.15
N LYS A 200 5.02 24.02 2.84
CA LYS A 200 4.30 25.30 2.75
C LYS A 200 4.32 25.80 1.30
N PRO A 201 3.18 26.13 0.69
CA PRO A 201 1.82 25.94 1.22
C PRO A 201 1.47 24.45 1.37
N ASN A 202 0.45 24.16 2.19
CA ASN A 202 -0.10 22.79 2.31
C ASN A 202 -0.54 22.28 0.93
N GLN A 203 -0.42 20.97 0.71
CA GLN A 203 -0.73 20.34 -0.57
C GLN A 203 -1.82 19.29 -0.39
N GLN A 204 -2.78 19.29 -1.30
CA GLN A 204 -3.80 18.25 -1.42
C GLN A 204 -3.65 17.58 -2.78
N LEU A 205 -3.68 16.25 -2.80
CA LEU A 205 -3.53 15.45 -4.01
C LEU A 205 -4.74 14.52 -4.15
N ASN A 206 -5.20 14.37 -5.39
CA ASN A 206 -6.25 13.43 -5.78
C ASN A 206 -5.70 12.56 -6.90
N GLN A 207 -5.72 11.24 -6.70
CA GLN A 207 -5.06 10.31 -7.61
C GLN A 207 -5.94 9.10 -7.87
N LEU A 208 -5.81 8.55 -9.07
CA LEU A 208 -6.45 7.31 -9.48
C LEU A 208 -5.36 6.28 -9.71
N GLY A 209 -5.40 5.18 -9.00
CA GLY A 209 -4.43 4.11 -9.14
C GLY A 209 -5.04 2.84 -9.70
N LEU A 210 -4.18 2.00 -10.28
CA LEU A 210 -4.52 0.67 -10.71
C LEU A 210 -3.37 -0.28 -10.36
N ILE A 211 -3.69 -1.29 -9.54
CA ILE A 211 -2.77 -2.34 -9.15
C ILE A 211 -3.05 -3.60 -9.98
N ALA A 212 -2.03 -4.16 -10.61
CA ALA A 212 -2.06 -5.51 -11.14
C ALA A 212 -1.28 -6.43 -10.19
N ASN A 213 -1.98 -7.32 -9.48
CA ASN A 213 -1.39 -8.27 -8.56
C ASN A 213 -1.25 -9.64 -9.22
N PHE A 214 -0.03 -10.17 -9.25
CA PHE A 214 0.30 -11.49 -9.76
C PHE A 214 0.67 -12.45 -8.62
N TYR A 215 0.09 -13.65 -8.61
CA TYR A 215 0.29 -14.64 -7.56
C TYR A 215 0.84 -15.95 -8.13
N PHE A 216 2.03 -16.36 -7.66
CA PHE A 216 2.69 -17.59 -8.07
C PHE A 216 3.04 -18.46 -6.85
N THR A 217 3.22 -19.76 -7.08
CA THR A 217 3.65 -20.72 -6.05
C THR A 217 4.84 -21.52 -6.59
N ALA A 218 5.93 -21.58 -5.82
CA ALA A 218 7.14 -22.29 -6.22
C ALA A 218 7.02 -23.82 -6.04
N THR A 219 6.13 -24.27 -5.13
CA THR A 219 5.85 -25.69 -4.92
C THR A 219 4.81 -26.19 -5.93
N LYS A 220 5.10 -27.28 -6.64
CA LYS A 220 4.07 -28.00 -7.41
C LYS A 220 3.00 -28.49 -6.42
N ARG A 221 1.72 -28.20 -6.74
CA ARG A 221 0.58 -28.89 -6.13
C ARG A 221 0.64 -30.38 -6.45
#